data_AF-A0A2A2ZBU8-F1
#
_entry.id   AF-A0A2A2ZBU8-F1
#
_cell.length_a   1.000
_cell.length_b   1.000
_cell.length_c   1.000
_cell.angle_alpha   90.00
_cell.angle_beta   90.00
_cell.angle_gamma   90.00
#
_symmetry.space_group_name_H-M   'P 1'
#
loop_
_entity.id
_entity.type
_entity.pdbx_description
1 polymer ?
#
loop_
_entity_poly.entity_id
_entity_poly.type
_entity_poly.pdbx_seq_one_letter_code
_entity_poly.pdbx_strand_id
1 'polypeptide(L)'
;MTTRAIQFDLFGEIEAAEEARVGAARDASSAASRFLTETPWPGLIGWWLHSDAIERKLDRGEARASFRRGPAGKPGWAWAIWHDGLRFEAGDTWQGWDQRPRWCIPWPELHRVRDSHPEVTARLHQLADGRGHPNSIGWRWWLDPFVLHPDGWHSSYLECQQQADWYDGCARPEAAYSDRLEAWRLALGVVESATLVVEQKSC
;
A
#
# COMPACT_ATOMS: atom_id res chain seq x y z
N MET A 1 -12.63 -26.81 52.91
CA MET A 1 -12.24 -26.50 51.52
C MET A 1 -12.10 -24.99 51.42
N THR A 2 -10.87 -24.49 51.38
CA THR A 2 -10.58 -23.06 51.32
C THR A 2 -10.51 -22.65 49.86
N THR A 3 -11.55 -21.99 49.38
CA THR A 3 -11.55 -21.35 48.06
C THR A 3 -10.48 -20.26 48.10
N ARG A 4 -9.37 -20.44 47.37
CA ARG A 4 -8.39 -19.38 47.16
C ARG A 4 -9.12 -18.23 46.48
N ALA A 5 -9.31 -17.11 47.17
CA ALA A 5 -9.70 -15.86 46.54
C ALA A 5 -8.57 -15.49 45.57
N ILE A 6 -8.85 -15.54 44.26
CA ILE A 6 -7.97 -15.00 43.25
C ILE A 6 -8.09 -13.49 43.38
N GLN A 7 -7.11 -12.87 44.04
CA GLN A 7 -7.01 -11.42 44.11
C GLN A 7 -6.40 -10.96 42.79
N PHE A 8 -7.26 -10.49 41.88
CA PHE A 8 -6.84 -9.89 40.62
C PHE A 8 -6.14 -8.57 40.90
N ASP A 9 -4.88 -8.46 40.49
CA ASP A 9 -4.19 -7.17 40.43
C ASP A 9 -4.70 -6.43 39.20
N LEU A 10 -5.85 -5.78 39.37
CA LEU A 10 -6.53 -5.08 38.28
C LEU A 10 -5.66 -4.01 37.63
N PHE A 11 -4.73 -3.39 38.37
CA PHE A 11 -3.82 -2.38 37.82
C PHE A 11 -2.73 -3.02 36.96
N GLY A 12 -2.08 -4.08 37.47
CA GLY A 12 -1.09 -4.84 36.69
C GLY A 12 -1.68 -5.48 35.43
N GLU A 13 -2.93 -5.94 35.48
CA GLU A 13 -3.62 -6.51 34.31
C GLU A 13 -4.01 -5.47 33.27
N ILE A 14 -4.43 -4.28 33.71
CA ILE A 14 -4.70 -3.15 32.80
C ILE A 14 -3.41 -2.68 32.15
N GLU A 15 -2.33 -2.50 32.92
CA GLU A 15 -1.03 -2.08 32.40
C GLU A 15 -0.49 -3.10 31.38
N ALA A 16 -0.51 -4.39 31.70
CA ALA A 16 -0.09 -5.45 30.78
C ALA A 16 -0.96 -5.51 29.51
N ALA A 17 -2.28 -5.29 29.63
CA ALA A 17 -3.17 -5.24 28.48
C ALA A 17 -2.92 -4.00 27.60
N GLU A 18 -2.61 -2.86 28.20
CA GLU A 18 -2.24 -1.64 27.47
C GLU A 18 -0.91 -1.80 26.74
N GLU A 19 0.11 -2.34 27.39
CA GLU A 19 1.40 -2.65 26.78
C GLU A 19 1.25 -3.63 25.63
N ALA A 20 0.47 -4.71 25.81
CA ALA A 20 0.19 -5.67 24.75
C ALA A 20 -0.53 -5.02 23.57
N ARG A 21 -1.48 -4.11 23.82
CA ARG A 21 -2.19 -3.37 22.77
C ARG A 21 -1.25 -2.42 22.01
N VAL A 22 -0.35 -1.72 22.72
CA VAL A 22 0.67 -0.86 22.10
C VAL A 22 1.63 -1.68 21.25
N GLY A 23 2.08 -2.84 21.74
CA GLY A 23 2.91 -3.78 21.00
C GLY A 23 2.22 -4.27 19.71
N ALA A 24 0.98 -4.72 19.82
CA ALA A 24 0.18 -5.18 18.67
C ALA A 24 -0.04 -4.07 17.63
N ALA A 25 -0.30 -2.84 18.07
CA ALA A 25 -0.46 -1.69 17.17
C ALA A 25 0.85 -1.38 16.42
N ARG A 26 1.99 -1.45 17.12
CA ARG A 26 3.32 -1.27 16.51
C ARG A 26 3.63 -2.36 15.49
N ASP A 27 3.31 -3.61 15.79
CA ASP A 27 3.51 -4.74 14.89
C ASP A 27 2.62 -4.62 13.64
N ALA A 28 1.36 -4.20 13.81
CA ALA A 28 0.44 -3.95 12.71
C ALA A 28 0.93 -2.78 11.82
N SER A 29 1.39 -1.68 12.41
CA SER A 29 2.00 -0.55 11.67
C SER A 29 3.24 -1.00 10.89
N SER A 30 4.11 -1.82 11.51
CA SER A 30 5.30 -2.38 10.86
C SER A 30 4.93 -3.33 9.71
N ALA A 31 3.87 -4.14 9.86
CA ALA A 31 3.33 -4.97 8.80
C ALA A 31 2.76 -4.13 7.64
N ALA A 32 2.02 -3.06 7.92
CA ALA A 32 1.52 -2.14 6.90
C ALA A 32 2.65 -1.48 6.11
N SER A 33 3.70 -1.03 6.81
CA SER A 33 4.88 -0.43 6.18
C SER A 33 5.56 -1.43 5.24
N ARG A 34 5.80 -2.67 5.73
CA ARG A 34 6.38 -3.75 4.91
C ARG A 34 5.52 -4.10 3.71
N PHE A 35 4.20 -4.16 3.87
CA PHE A 35 3.27 -4.38 2.76
C PHE A 35 3.46 -3.31 1.68
N LEU A 36 3.45 -2.03 2.06
CA LEU A 36 3.56 -0.90 1.13
C LEU A 36 4.94 -0.81 0.46
N THR A 37 6.01 -1.28 1.10
CA THR A 37 7.39 -1.21 0.56
C THR A 37 7.83 -2.47 -0.16
N GLU A 38 7.52 -3.68 0.34
CA GLU A 38 7.95 -4.95 -0.26
C GLU A 38 7.08 -5.34 -1.46
N THR A 39 5.79 -5.03 -1.42
CA THR A 39 4.84 -5.27 -2.51
C THR A 39 3.92 -4.06 -2.66
N PRO A 40 4.43 -2.95 -3.23
CA PRO A 40 3.67 -1.71 -3.28
C PRO A 40 2.33 -1.92 -3.94
N TRP A 41 1.28 -1.35 -3.35
CA TRP A 41 -0.01 -1.30 -4.00
C TRP A 41 0.14 -0.62 -5.38
N PRO A 42 -0.18 -1.31 -6.49
CA PRO A 42 0.03 -0.78 -7.84
C PRO A 42 -0.49 0.63 -8.09
N GLY A 43 -1.58 1.00 -7.41
CA GLY A 43 -2.26 2.27 -7.58
C GLY A 43 -1.76 3.38 -6.67
N LEU A 44 -0.71 3.19 -5.85
CA LEU A 44 -0.32 4.13 -4.81
C LEU A 44 -0.09 5.56 -5.33
N ILE A 45 0.70 5.76 -6.39
CA ILE A 45 0.93 7.10 -6.96
C ILE A 45 -0.36 7.68 -7.57
N GLY A 46 -1.11 6.83 -8.27
CA GLY A 46 -2.39 7.25 -8.85
C GLY A 46 -3.37 7.71 -7.77
N TRP A 47 -3.44 7.00 -6.65
CA TRP A 47 -4.25 7.37 -5.50
C TRP A 47 -3.71 8.61 -4.79
N TRP A 48 -2.38 8.74 -4.66
CA TRP A 48 -1.75 9.89 -4.03
C TRP A 48 -2.18 11.20 -4.71
N LEU A 49 -2.14 11.25 -6.04
CA LEU A 49 -2.47 12.45 -6.82
C LEU A 49 -3.94 12.57 -7.23
N HIS A 50 -4.70 11.46 -7.20
CA HIS A 50 -6.09 11.41 -7.67
C HIS A 50 -7.00 10.62 -6.72
N SER A 51 -6.82 10.79 -5.41
CA SER A 51 -7.54 10.04 -4.35
C SER A 51 -9.04 10.04 -4.58
N ASP A 52 -9.61 11.23 -4.78
CA ASP A 52 -11.06 11.39 -4.90
C ASP A 52 -11.61 10.66 -6.12
N ALA A 53 -10.84 10.61 -7.22
CA ALA A 53 -11.26 9.95 -8.44
C ALA A 53 -11.18 8.42 -8.33
N ILE A 54 -10.26 7.91 -7.51
CA ILE A 54 -10.11 6.48 -7.25
C ILE A 54 -11.15 6.03 -6.22
N GLU A 55 -11.30 6.76 -5.12
CA GLU A 55 -12.22 6.43 -4.03
C GLU A 55 -13.69 6.51 -4.45
N ARG A 56 -14.09 7.51 -5.25
CA ARG A 56 -15.46 7.60 -5.79
C ARG A 56 -15.87 6.41 -6.67
N LYS A 57 -14.92 5.63 -7.19
CA LYS A 57 -15.23 4.46 -8.01
C LYS A 57 -15.53 3.21 -7.17
N LEU A 58 -15.26 3.24 -5.86
CA LEU A 58 -15.37 2.08 -4.97
C LEU A 58 -16.81 1.71 -4.59
N ASP A 59 -17.76 2.64 -4.74
CA ASP A 59 -19.19 2.45 -4.37
C ASP A 59 -19.95 1.38 -5.20
N ARG A 60 -19.35 0.80 -6.25
CA ARG A 60 -20.05 -0.08 -7.21
C ARG A 60 -19.52 -1.50 -7.36
N GLY A 61 -18.56 -1.90 -6.53
CA GLY A 61 -17.92 -3.20 -6.67
C GLY A 61 -16.52 -3.09 -6.15
N GLU A 62 -16.38 -3.46 -4.89
CA GLU A 62 -15.12 -3.45 -4.20
C GLU A 62 -14.09 -4.30 -4.96
N ALA A 63 -12.82 -3.88 -4.97
CA ALA A 63 -11.81 -4.60 -5.73
C ALA A 63 -11.64 -6.01 -5.16
N ARG A 64 -11.77 -7.03 -6.02
CA ARG A 64 -11.40 -8.41 -5.65
C ARG A 64 -9.99 -8.40 -5.07
N ALA A 65 -9.80 -9.23 -4.04
CA ALA A 65 -8.49 -9.38 -3.43
C ALA A 65 -7.45 -9.66 -4.54
N SER A 66 -6.31 -8.98 -4.44
CA SER A 66 -5.14 -9.13 -5.30
C SER A 66 -4.01 -9.69 -4.47
N PHE A 67 -3.08 -10.42 -5.10
CA PHE A 67 -1.94 -11.02 -4.40
C PHE A 67 -0.67 -10.85 -5.21
N ARG A 68 0.44 -10.59 -4.51
CA ARG A 68 1.78 -10.60 -5.11
C ARG A 68 2.75 -11.28 -4.17
N ARG A 69 3.57 -12.18 -4.73
CA ARG A 69 4.69 -12.81 -4.02
C ARG A 69 5.74 -11.78 -3.59
N GLY A 70 6.35 -12.03 -2.45
CA GLY A 70 7.46 -11.23 -1.95
C GLY A 70 8.75 -11.54 -2.70
N PRO A 71 9.75 -10.66 -2.60
CA PRO A 71 11.06 -10.88 -3.20
C PRO A 71 11.78 -12.09 -2.57
N ALA A 72 12.66 -12.73 -3.34
CA ALA A 72 13.57 -13.79 -2.87
C ALA A 72 12.87 -14.98 -2.15
N GLY A 73 11.68 -15.36 -2.62
CA GLY A 73 10.95 -16.52 -2.06
C GLY A 73 10.24 -16.24 -0.73
N LYS A 74 10.21 -14.97 -0.27
CA LYS A 74 9.39 -14.57 0.88
C LYS A 74 7.90 -14.72 0.57
N PRO A 75 7.06 -15.01 1.59
CA PRO A 75 5.62 -14.93 1.45
C PRO A 75 5.23 -13.53 0.98
N GLY A 76 4.25 -13.48 0.09
CA GLY A 76 3.76 -12.24 -0.50
C GLY A 76 2.77 -11.49 0.39
N TRP A 77 2.05 -10.56 -0.23
CA TRP A 77 0.95 -9.87 0.40
C TRP A 77 -0.30 -9.96 -0.46
N ALA A 78 -1.42 -10.20 0.20
CA ALA A 78 -2.75 -10.02 -0.34
C ALA A 78 -3.23 -8.61 0.01
N TRP A 79 -3.94 -7.94 -0.89
CA TRP A 79 -4.56 -6.65 -0.64
C TRP A 79 -5.91 -6.51 -1.33
N ALA A 80 -6.75 -5.62 -0.81
CA ALA A 80 -8.02 -5.25 -1.42
C ALA A 80 -8.29 -3.76 -1.20
N ILE A 81 -8.91 -3.11 -2.18
CA ILE A 81 -9.33 -1.72 -2.08
C ILE A 81 -10.82 -1.72 -1.73
N TRP A 82 -11.17 -1.08 -0.64
CA TRP A 82 -12.52 -1.11 -0.09
C TRP A 82 -13.02 0.27 0.30
N HIS A 83 -14.31 0.44 0.59
CA HIS A 83 -14.84 1.73 1.03
C HIS A 83 -14.22 2.21 2.37
N ASP A 84 -13.73 1.28 3.20
CA ASP A 84 -13.17 1.60 4.52
C ASP A 84 -11.65 1.83 4.52
N GLY A 85 -10.94 1.44 3.45
CA GLY A 85 -9.49 1.61 3.37
C GLY A 85 -8.80 0.65 2.42
N LEU A 86 -7.47 0.66 2.52
CA LEU A 86 -6.59 -0.29 1.87
C LEU A 86 -6.39 -1.48 2.81
N ARG A 87 -7.00 -2.61 2.46
CA ARG A 87 -6.88 -3.85 3.21
C ARG A 87 -5.66 -4.63 2.77
N PHE A 88 -4.99 -5.29 3.72
CA PHE A 88 -3.79 -6.09 3.46
C PHE A 88 -3.65 -7.26 4.43
N GLU A 89 -2.94 -8.30 3.98
CA GLU A 89 -2.63 -9.47 4.80
C GLU A 89 -1.43 -10.21 4.23
N ALA A 90 -0.59 -10.77 5.10
CA ALA A 90 0.54 -11.60 4.67
C ALA A 90 0.04 -12.88 4.00
N GLY A 91 0.72 -13.32 2.94
CA GLY A 91 0.29 -14.44 2.12
C GLY A 91 0.25 -15.80 2.84
N ASP A 92 0.97 -15.92 3.95
CA ASP A 92 0.98 -17.10 4.81
C ASP A 92 -0.22 -17.17 5.79
N THR A 93 -0.82 -16.02 6.13
CA THR A 93 -2.02 -15.97 6.99
C THR A 93 -3.31 -15.75 6.20
N TRP A 94 -3.22 -15.24 4.98
CA TRP A 94 -4.38 -14.96 4.15
C TRP A 94 -5.10 -16.25 3.73
N GLN A 95 -6.42 -16.28 3.94
CA GLN A 95 -7.25 -17.47 3.78
C GLN A 95 -7.69 -17.75 2.33
N GLY A 96 -7.25 -16.94 1.36
CA GLY A 96 -7.49 -17.13 -0.07
C GLY A 96 -8.48 -16.15 -0.70
N TRP A 97 -8.73 -16.30 -2.00
CA TRP A 97 -9.42 -15.32 -2.85
C TRP A 97 -10.85 -14.97 -2.42
N ASP A 98 -11.52 -15.87 -1.70
CA ASP A 98 -12.88 -15.67 -1.19
C ASP A 98 -12.90 -14.88 0.13
N GLN A 99 -11.72 -14.61 0.72
CA GLN A 99 -11.57 -13.94 1.99
C GLN A 99 -10.92 -12.58 1.81
N ARG A 100 -11.51 -11.57 2.45
CA ARG A 100 -10.92 -10.24 2.47
C ARG A 100 -9.74 -10.22 3.43
N PRO A 101 -8.62 -9.56 3.06
CA PRO A 101 -7.53 -9.35 3.99
C PRO A 101 -8.03 -8.66 5.26
N ARG A 102 -7.57 -9.16 6.43
CA ARG A 102 -8.11 -8.73 7.73
C ARG A 102 -7.62 -7.37 8.21
N TRP A 103 -6.42 -6.94 7.83
CA TRP A 103 -5.88 -5.66 8.29
C TRP A 103 -6.29 -4.55 7.34
N CYS A 104 -6.57 -3.36 7.86
CA CYS A 104 -7.00 -2.22 7.08
C CYS A 104 -6.21 -0.98 7.48
N ILE A 105 -5.67 -0.27 6.49
CA ILE A 105 -5.19 1.11 6.61
C ILE A 105 -6.35 2.01 6.18
N PRO A 106 -7.01 2.73 7.10
CA PRO A 106 -8.18 3.54 6.75
C PRO A 106 -7.84 4.65 5.77
N TRP A 107 -8.77 5.05 4.89
CA TRP A 107 -8.55 6.19 4.00
C TRP A 107 -8.13 7.47 4.73
N PRO A 108 -8.76 7.86 5.86
CA PRO A 108 -8.32 9.02 6.62
C PRO A 108 -6.86 8.96 7.07
N GLU A 109 -6.37 7.76 7.38
CA GLU A 109 -4.98 7.57 7.80
C GLU A 109 -4.01 7.73 6.63
N LEU A 110 -4.33 7.14 5.47
CA LEU A 110 -3.53 7.35 4.27
C LEU A 110 -3.54 8.83 3.83
N HIS A 111 -4.69 9.50 3.90
CA HIS A 111 -4.78 10.94 3.66
C HIS A 111 -3.93 11.74 4.65
N ARG A 112 -3.97 11.42 5.95
CA ARG A 112 -3.13 12.08 6.96
C ARG A 112 -1.65 11.98 6.61
N VAL A 113 -1.18 10.80 6.23
CA VAL A 113 0.23 10.59 5.81
C VAL A 113 0.56 11.37 4.55
N ARG A 114 -0.33 11.37 3.56
CA ARG A 114 -0.15 12.17 2.34
C ARG A 114 -0.08 13.66 2.64
N ASP A 115 -1.04 14.17 3.40
CA ASP A 115 -1.26 15.59 3.65
C ASP A 115 -0.18 16.18 4.57
N SER A 116 0.50 15.34 5.37
CA SER A 116 1.68 15.74 6.14
C SER A 116 2.96 15.90 5.30
N HIS A 117 2.93 15.55 4.00
CA HIS A 117 4.07 15.65 3.08
C HIS A 117 3.70 16.44 1.80
N PRO A 118 3.33 17.74 1.95
CA PRO A 118 2.96 18.58 0.81
C PRO A 118 4.09 18.75 -0.20
N GLU A 119 5.36 18.74 0.24
CA GLU A 119 6.55 18.83 -0.61
C GLU A 119 6.69 17.62 -1.53
N VAL A 120 6.43 16.41 -1.03
CA VAL A 120 6.41 15.18 -1.83
C VAL A 120 5.25 15.25 -2.82
N THR A 121 4.07 15.66 -2.37
CA THR A 121 2.90 15.81 -3.25
C THR A 121 3.15 16.80 -4.39
N ALA A 122 3.76 17.95 -4.09
CA ALA A 122 4.16 18.93 -5.11
C ALA A 122 5.19 18.37 -6.09
N ARG A 123 6.19 17.63 -5.61
CA ARG A 123 7.19 16.99 -6.48
C ARG A 123 6.57 15.92 -7.37
N LEU A 124 5.67 15.11 -6.83
CA LEU A 124 4.92 14.09 -7.59
C LEU A 124 4.08 14.74 -8.70
N HIS A 125 3.43 15.88 -8.44
CA HIS A 125 2.74 16.62 -9.50
C HIS A 125 3.69 17.08 -10.63
N GLN A 126 4.89 17.56 -10.31
CA GLN A 126 5.88 17.97 -11.32
C GLN A 126 6.34 16.78 -12.20
N LEU A 127 6.55 15.61 -11.59
CA LEU A 127 6.95 14.39 -12.29
C LEU A 127 5.80 13.82 -13.15
N ALA A 128 4.58 13.91 -12.64
CA ALA A 128 3.35 13.47 -13.32
C ALA A 128 2.85 14.44 -14.40
N ASP A 129 3.40 15.65 -14.48
CA ASP A 129 2.98 16.63 -15.47
C ASP A 129 3.23 16.13 -16.90
N GLY A 130 2.17 16.15 -17.71
CA GLY A 130 2.16 15.61 -19.07
C GLY A 130 2.16 14.07 -19.16
N ARG A 131 1.93 13.33 -18.07
CA ARG A 131 1.89 11.85 -18.04
C ARG A 131 0.48 11.25 -18.20
N GLY A 132 -0.53 12.09 -18.42
CA GLY A 132 -1.94 11.68 -18.54
C GLY A 132 -2.60 11.38 -17.19
N HIS A 133 -3.74 10.68 -17.21
CA HIS A 133 -4.47 10.26 -16.00
C HIS A 133 -4.22 8.76 -15.74
N PRO A 134 -4.23 8.28 -14.48
CA PRO A 134 -4.18 6.85 -14.15
C PRO A 134 -5.20 5.94 -14.88
N ASN A 135 -6.29 6.51 -15.40
CA ASN A 135 -7.37 5.79 -16.08
C ASN A 135 -7.36 6.02 -17.60
N SER A 136 -6.31 6.65 -18.13
CA SER A 136 -6.14 6.96 -19.55
C SER A 136 -5.16 5.99 -20.21
N ILE A 137 -4.90 6.17 -21.51
CA ILE A 137 -3.95 5.32 -22.25
C ILE A 137 -2.52 5.35 -21.66
N GLY A 138 -2.14 6.44 -20.98
CA GLY A 138 -0.86 6.59 -20.27
C GLY A 138 -0.76 5.89 -18.89
N TRP A 139 -1.68 4.98 -18.56
CA TRP A 139 -1.75 4.29 -17.25
C TRP A 139 -0.43 3.61 -16.83
N ARG A 140 0.43 3.20 -17.78
CA ARG A 140 1.70 2.52 -17.50
C ARG A 140 2.65 3.34 -16.63
N TRP A 141 2.63 4.66 -16.73
CA TRP A 141 3.47 5.52 -15.88
C TRP A 141 3.06 5.42 -14.40
N TRP A 142 1.76 5.25 -14.15
CA TRP A 142 1.15 5.29 -12.83
C TRP A 142 1.29 3.99 -12.04
N LEU A 143 1.56 2.88 -12.71
CA LEU A 143 1.72 1.59 -12.05
C LEU A 143 3.07 1.46 -11.37
N ASP A 144 3.12 0.62 -10.35
CA ASP A 144 4.39 0.26 -9.72
C ASP A 144 5.32 -0.43 -10.75
N PRO A 145 6.58 0.03 -10.88
CA PRO A 145 7.58 -0.58 -11.78
C PRO A 145 7.77 -2.08 -11.51
N PHE A 146 7.46 -2.55 -10.30
CA PHE A 146 7.52 -3.94 -9.87
C PHE A 146 6.18 -4.69 -10.00
N VAL A 147 5.04 -4.03 -10.31
CA VAL A 147 3.72 -4.68 -10.53
C VAL A 147 3.73 -5.62 -11.71
N LEU A 148 4.63 -5.38 -12.66
CA LEU A 148 4.55 -6.01 -13.95
C LEU A 148 5.20 -7.41 -14.00
N HIS A 149 5.65 -8.02 -12.87
CA HIS A 149 5.53 -9.47 -12.68
C HIS A 149 5.88 -9.99 -11.25
N PRO A 150 5.13 -10.99 -10.72
CA PRO A 150 5.46 -11.74 -9.50
C PRO A 150 6.62 -12.77 -9.62
N ASP A 151 7.18 -13.00 -10.82
CA ASP A 151 8.13 -14.11 -11.09
C ASP A 151 9.56 -13.68 -11.45
N GLY A 152 9.87 -12.38 -11.29
CA GLY A 152 11.21 -11.85 -11.56
C GLY A 152 11.37 -11.32 -12.98
N TRP A 153 12.26 -10.34 -13.11
CA TRP A 153 12.49 -9.59 -14.34
C TRP A 153 13.10 -10.49 -15.43
N HIS A 154 12.36 -10.75 -16.51
CA HIS A 154 13.00 -11.06 -17.78
C HIS A 154 13.60 -9.75 -18.32
N SER A 155 14.88 -9.73 -18.69
CA SER A 155 15.62 -8.51 -19.05
C SER A 155 14.94 -7.67 -20.13
N SER A 156 14.28 -8.33 -21.10
CA SER A 156 13.53 -7.69 -22.17
C SER A 156 12.42 -6.76 -21.67
N TYR A 157 11.84 -7.00 -20.50
CA TYR A 157 10.77 -6.16 -19.97
C TYR A 157 11.30 -4.85 -19.36
N LEU A 158 12.45 -4.93 -18.69
CA LEU A 158 13.17 -3.74 -18.23
C LEU A 158 13.58 -2.88 -19.42
N GLU A 159 14.13 -3.52 -20.45
CA GLU A 159 14.53 -2.85 -21.68
C GLU A 159 13.34 -2.12 -22.31
N CYS A 160 12.17 -2.77 -22.44
CA CYS A 160 10.95 -2.11 -22.93
C CYS A 160 10.52 -0.92 -22.06
N GLN A 161 10.55 -1.04 -20.72
CA GLN A 161 10.13 0.07 -19.84
C GLN A 161 11.04 1.31 -19.93
N GLN A 162 12.27 1.14 -20.39
CA GLN A 162 13.23 2.24 -20.62
C GLN A 162 13.04 2.90 -21.98
N GLN A 163 12.29 2.29 -22.89
CA GLN A 163 12.03 2.86 -24.21
C GLN A 163 10.96 3.96 -24.13
N ALA A 164 11.16 5.03 -24.90
CA ALA A 164 10.29 6.20 -24.89
C ALA A 164 8.86 5.87 -25.41
N ASP A 165 8.77 5.02 -26.42
CA ASP A 165 7.51 4.57 -27.04
C ASP A 165 6.68 3.63 -26.15
N TRP A 166 7.22 3.19 -25.02
CA TRP A 166 6.47 2.42 -24.01
C TRP A 166 5.35 3.25 -23.34
N TYR A 167 5.50 4.58 -23.29
CA TYR A 167 4.62 5.48 -22.56
C TYR A 167 3.64 6.20 -23.50
N ASP A 168 2.50 5.57 -23.75
CA ASP A 168 1.45 6.11 -24.61
C ASP A 168 0.89 7.46 -24.11
N GLY A 169 0.76 8.44 -25.01
CA GLY A 169 0.16 9.75 -24.70
C GLY A 169 0.98 10.63 -23.74
N CYS A 170 2.28 10.33 -23.60
CA CYS A 170 3.20 11.00 -22.69
C CYS A 170 3.90 12.19 -23.36
N ALA A 171 3.87 13.37 -22.75
CA ALA A 171 4.44 14.59 -23.33
C ALA A 171 5.99 14.64 -23.32
N ARG A 172 6.65 13.86 -22.45
CA ARG A 172 8.11 13.84 -22.25
C ARG A 172 8.65 12.39 -22.17
N PRO A 173 8.40 11.55 -23.18
CA PRO A 173 8.55 10.10 -23.07
C PRO A 173 9.97 9.65 -22.70
N GLU A 174 11.01 10.41 -23.08
CA GLU A 174 12.42 10.09 -22.80
C GLU A 174 12.76 10.14 -21.30
N ALA A 175 12.09 11.01 -20.53
CA ALA A 175 12.26 11.12 -19.09
C ALA A 175 11.25 10.26 -18.30
N ALA A 176 10.31 9.59 -18.98
CA ALA A 176 9.16 8.96 -18.32
C ALA A 176 9.58 7.86 -17.33
N TYR A 177 10.56 7.03 -17.70
CA TYR A 177 11.04 5.95 -16.84
C TYR A 177 11.76 6.46 -15.59
N SER A 178 12.70 7.40 -15.74
CA SER A 178 13.43 7.98 -14.60
C SER A 178 12.49 8.72 -13.65
N ASP A 179 11.57 9.52 -14.21
CA ASP A 179 10.61 10.28 -13.42
C ASP A 179 9.65 9.35 -12.67
N ARG A 180 9.24 8.25 -13.29
CA ARG A 180 8.43 7.20 -12.64
C ARG A 180 9.18 6.57 -11.47
N LEU A 181 10.44 6.20 -11.65
CA LEU A 181 11.25 5.63 -10.56
C LEU A 181 11.44 6.62 -9.41
N GLU A 182 11.68 7.90 -9.71
CA GLU A 182 11.78 8.94 -8.69
C GLU A 182 10.45 9.10 -7.95
N ALA A 183 9.33 9.15 -8.67
CA ALA A 183 8.00 9.27 -8.07
C ALA A 183 7.68 8.11 -7.12
N TRP A 184 8.02 6.88 -7.51
CA TRP A 184 7.86 5.72 -6.63
C TRP A 184 8.79 5.77 -5.42
N ARG A 185 10.05 6.16 -5.58
CA ARG A 185 10.99 6.32 -4.45
C ARG A 185 10.50 7.36 -3.44
N LEU A 186 9.96 8.48 -3.91
CA LEU A 186 9.41 9.53 -3.05
C LEU A 186 8.21 9.04 -2.24
N ALA A 187 7.21 8.45 -2.90
CA ALA A 187 6.03 7.92 -2.22
C ALA A 187 6.38 6.78 -1.25
N LEU A 188 7.27 5.86 -1.66
CA LEU A 188 7.73 4.76 -0.82
C LEU A 188 8.52 5.23 0.40
N GLY A 189 9.36 6.25 0.27
CA GLY A 189 10.11 6.81 1.40
C GLY A 189 9.21 7.44 2.46
N VAL A 190 8.07 8.03 2.06
CA VAL A 190 7.08 8.55 3.02
C VAL A 190 6.40 7.41 3.77
N VAL A 191 5.90 6.40 3.07
CA VAL A 191 5.19 5.29 3.73
C VAL A 191 6.12 4.42 4.58
N GLU A 192 7.40 4.30 4.23
CA GLU A 192 8.42 3.59 5.02
C GLU A 192 8.71 4.28 6.35
N SER A 193 8.69 5.62 6.36
CA SER A 193 8.97 6.41 7.57
C SER A 193 7.74 6.72 8.42
N ALA A 194 6.53 6.46 7.90
CA ALA A 194 5.28 6.72 8.59
C ALA A 194 5.00 5.67 9.68
N THR A 195 4.47 6.14 10.83
CA THR A 195 3.73 5.27 11.76
C THR A 195 2.27 5.27 11.34
N LEU A 196 1.75 4.09 11.00
CA LEU A 196 0.43 3.90 10.41
C LEU A 196 -0.56 3.36 11.44
N VAL A 197 -1.72 3.99 11.54
CA VAL A 197 -2.87 3.43 12.25
C VAL A 197 -3.47 2.31 11.40
N VAL A 198 -3.54 1.11 11.98
CA VAL A 198 -4.07 -0.08 11.32
C VAL A 198 -5.19 -0.68 12.17
N GLU A 199 -6.29 -1.04 11.52
CA GLU A 199 -7.43 -1.65 12.17
C GLU A 199 -7.55 -3.12 11.75
N GLN A 200 -7.89 -3.97 12.71
CA GLN A 200 -8.33 -5.33 12.39
C GLN A 200 -9.81 -5.30 12.02
N LYS A 201 -10.14 -5.82 10.84
CA LYS A 201 -11.51 -5.97 10.34
C LYS A 201 -11.91 -7.44 10.37
N SER A 202 -13.18 -7.68 10.64
CA SER A 202 -13.82 -8.98 10.44
C SER A 202 -13.86 -9.29 8.93
N CYS A 203 -13.55 -10.54 8.56
CA CYS A 203 -13.59 -11.02 7.17
C CYS A 203 -15.03 -11.03 6.61
#